data_AF-A0A7X8ZIG5-F1
#
_entry.id   AF-A0A7X8ZIG5-F1
#
_cell.length_a   1.000
_cell.length_b   1.000
_cell.length_c   1.000
_cell.angle_alpha   90.00
_cell.angle_beta   90.00
_cell.angle_gamma   90.00
#
_symmetry.space_group_name_H-M   'P 1'
#
loop_
_entity.id
_entity.type
_entity.pdbx_description
1 polymer ?
#
loop_
_entity_poly.entity_id
_entity_poly.type
_entity_poly.pdbx_seq_one_letter_code
_entity_poly.pdbx_strand_id
1 'polypeptide(L)'
;MKHCDKCQVDVNTNQEYCPLCHQTLQGENDPDFIELYPEYVPLRQEVLPLTKKVLFFLTIVSILTLIVINVLTWKNNENIWSLIPIGSILYFWLIVRYGVLSKQNIAFKFFLLTTGLVLILNLIDRVHGVAETRGWALDYVTPLAFLACNLAISVIIWVRKINYRDYIFYLITIKVFSLIPIILALAGIIKVIWPAVAAFGAAIFILLFIIFFFPRSIKDEIKKRFHL
;
A
#
# COMPACT_ATOMS: atom_id res chain seq x y z
N MET A 1 11.48 1.20 -47.57
CA MET A 1 12.13 2.39 -46.97
C MET A 1 11.11 3.51 -46.97
N LYS A 2 10.98 4.30 -45.88
CA LYS A 2 10.03 5.43 -45.84
C LYS A 2 10.77 6.75 -45.97
N HIS A 3 10.16 7.74 -46.62
CA HIS A 3 10.74 9.06 -46.83
C HIS A 3 10.18 10.09 -45.87
N CYS A 4 11.00 11.04 -45.44
CA CYS A 4 10.58 12.17 -44.61
C CYS A 4 10.72 13.49 -45.38
N ASP A 5 9.60 14.14 -45.73
CA ASP A 5 9.61 15.42 -46.46
C ASP A 5 10.36 16.56 -45.74
N LYS A 6 10.29 16.58 -44.41
CA LYS A 6 10.85 17.67 -43.59
C LYS A 6 12.36 17.55 -43.40
N CYS A 7 12.86 16.32 -43.21
CA CYS A 7 14.28 16.05 -43.04
C CYS A 7 14.98 15.68 -44.35
N GLN A 8 14.22 15.40 -45.42
CA GLN A 8 14.69 14.90 -46.71
C GLN A 8 15.62 13.67 -46.57
N VAL A 9 15.26 12.75 -45.68
CA VAL A 9 16.01 11.52 -45.42
C VAL A 9 15.13 10.29 -45.60
N ASP A 10 15.73 9.23 -46.12
CA ASP A 10 15.14 7.90 -46.17
C ASP A 10 15.47 7.14 -44.89
N VAL A 11 14.43 6.67 -44.20
CA VAL A 11 14.55 5.94 -42.95
C VAL A 11 14.06 4.51 -43.17
N ASN A 12 14.90 3.55 -42.83
CA ASN A 12 14.53 2.13 -42.78
C ASN A 12 13.85 1.82 -41.45
N THR A 13 12.54 2.05 -41.40
CA THR A 13 11.70 1.75 -40.24
C THR A 13 10.27 1.47 -40.69
N ASN A 14 9.56 0.62 -39.93
CA ASN A 14 8.12 0.44 -40.09
C ASN A 14 7.32 1.37 -39.18
N GLN A 15 7.98 2.12 -38.29
CA GLN A 15 7.34 3.16 -37.48
C GLN A 15 6.68 4.25 -38.33
N GLU A 16 5.64 4.87 -37.77
CA GLU A 16 4.85 5.92 -38.46
C GLU A 16 5.54 7.29 -38.44
N TYR A 17 6.45 7.51 -37.49
CA TYR A 17 7.06 8.81 -37.22
C TYR A 17 8.57 8.82 -37.48
N CYS A 18 9.08 9.93 -37.99
CA CYS A 18 10.51 10.16 -38.16
C CYS A 18 11.21 10.35 -36.80
N PRO A 19 12.30 9.62 -36.48
CA PRO A 19 13.00 9.75 -35.20
C PRO A 19 13.71 11.10 -35.02
N LEU A 20 13.94 11.85 -36.11
CA LEU A 20 14.63 13.13 -36.08
C LEU A 20 13.67 14.30 -35.84
N CYS A 21 12.58 14.38 -36.62
CA CYS A 21 11.68 15.53 -36.61
C CYS A 21 10.24 15.23 -36.17
N HIS A 22 9.92 13.97 -35.87
CA HIS A 22 8.60 13.48 -35.48
C HIS A 22 7.48 13.76 -36.50
N GLN A 23 7.82 14.08 -37.74
CA GLN A 23 6.87 14.16 -38.84
C GLN A 23 6.44 12.74 -39.26
N THR A 24 5.21 12.58 -39.72
CA THR A 24 4.72 11.33 -40.31
C THR A 24 5.53 10.98 -41.57
N LEU A 25 6.03 9.76 -41.63
CA LEU A 25 6.79 9.26 -42.78
C LEU A 25 5.84 8.87 -43.92
N GLN A 26 6.22 9.15 -45.16
CA GLN A 26 5.47 8.72 -46.35
C GLN A 26 6.09 7.44 -46.92
N GLY A 27 5.26 6.45 -47.21
CA GLY A 27 5.68 5.15 -47.75
C GLY A 27 4.90 4.00 -47.15
N GLU A 28 4.93 2.86 -47.84
CA GLU A 28 4.27 1.64 -47.42
C GLU A 28 5.15 0.86 -46.42
N ASN A 29 4.52 0.09 -45.53
CA ASN A 29 5.25 -0.76 -44.59
C ASN A 29 5.88 -1.92 -45.37
N ASP A 30 7.15 -2.21 -45.08
CA ASP A 30 7.86 -3.34 -45.66
C ASP A 30 7.66 -4.56 -44.76
N PRO A 31 6.89 -5.58 -45.18
CA PRO A 31 6.56 -6.73 -44.34
C PRO A 31 7.78 -7.62 -44.02
N ASP A 32 8.84 -7.55 -44.84
CA ASP A 32 10.06 -8.35 -44.65
C ASP A 32 11.11 -7.60 -43.80
N PHE A 33 10.86 -6.33 -43.45
CA PHE A 33 11.76 -5.53 -42.63
C PHE A 33 11.60 -5.83 -41.14
N ILE A 34 12.63 -6.42 -40.53
CA ILE A 34 12.71 -6.69 -39.10
C ILE A 34 13.27 -5.45 -38.39
N GLU A 35 12.48 -4.84 -37.50
CA GLU A 35 12.98 -3.73 -36.68
C GLU A 35 14.08 -4.22 -35.73
N LEU A 36 15.23 -3.54 -35.73
CA LEU A 36 16.38 -3.82 -34.86
C LEU A 36 16.08 -3.56 -33.37
N TYR A 37 15.09 -2.72 -33.09
CA TYR A 37 14.61 -2.45 -31.74
C TYR A 37 13.19 -3.02 -31.58
N PRO A 38 12.98 -4.00 -30.70
CA PRO A 38 11.64 -4.48 -30.42
C PRO A 38 10.82 -3.38 -29.74
N GLU A 39 9.53 -3.33 -30.07
CA GLU A 39 8.57 -2.48 -29.37
C GLU A 39 8.60 -2.81 -27.86
N TYR A 40 8.57 -1.78 -27.01
CA TYR A 40 8.54 -1.97 -25.56
C TYR A 40 7.23 -2.67 -25.17
N VAL A 41 7.30 -3.97 -24.91
CA VAL A 41 6.21 -4.71 -24.30
C VAL A 41 6.27 -4.44 -22.79
N PRO A 42 5.26 -3.80 -22.19
CA PRO A 42 5.25 -3.61 -20.76
C PRO A 42 5.30 -4.99 -20.07
N LEU A 43 6.30 -5.21 -19.23
CA LEU A 43 6.46 -6.41 -18.37
C LEU A 43 5.31 -6.61 -17.36
N ARG A 44 4.27 -5.78 -17.41
CA ARG A 44 3.16 -5.83 -16.47
C ARG A 44 2.16 -6.87 -16.95
N GLN A 45 2.16 -8.01 -16.28
CA GLN A 45 1.05 -8.97 -16.37
C GLN A 45 -0.23 -8.25 -15.94
N GLU A 46 -1.03 -7.82 -16.91
CA GLU A 46 -2.36 -7.34 -16.64
C GLU A 46 -3.20 -8.54 -16.25
N VAL A 47 -3.69 -8.54 -15.00
CA VAL A 47 -4.70 -9.50 -14.56
C VAL A 47 -5.86 -9.46 -15.55
N LEU A 48 -6.07 -10.59 -16.24
CA LEU A 48 -7.06 -10.72 -17.31
C LEU A 48 -8.42 -10.21 -16.84
N PRO A 49 -9.16 -9.48 -17.67
CA PRO A 49 -10.45 -8.88 -17.26
C PRO A 49 -11.46 -9.94 -16.79
N LEU A 50 -11.39 -11.16 -17.32
CA LEU A 50 -12.19 -12.29 -16.87
C LEU A 50 -11.85 -12.73 -15.44
N THR A 51 -10.57 -12.82 -15.08
CA THR A 51 -10.16 -13.24 -13.72
C THR A 51 -10.67 -12.26 -12.66
N LYS A 52 -10.64 -10.95 -12.94
CA LYS A 52 -11.20 -9.92 -12.04
C LYS A 52 -12.71 -10.08 -11.85
N LYS A 53 -13.45 -10.33 -12.94
CA LYS A 53 -14.91 -10.54 -12.88
C LYS A 53 -15.27 -11.78 -12.09
N VAL A 54 -14.58 -12.90 -12.33
CA VAL A 54 -14.81 -14.18 -11.62
C VAL A 54 -14.50 -14.03 -10.13
N LEU A 55 -13.36 -13.42 -9.78
CA LEU A 55 -12.95 -13.24 -8.39
C LEU A 55 -13.93 -12.32 -7.64
N PHE A 56 -14.39 -11.24 -8.27
CA PHE A 56 -15.41 -10.36 -7.71
C PHE A 56 -16.75 -11.09 -7.50
N PHE A 57 -17.21 -11.85 -8.49
CA PHE A 57 -18.41 -12.66 -8.37
C PHE A 57 -18.31 -13.67 -7.21
N LEU A 58 -17.19 -14.38 -7.10
CA LEU A 58 -16.93 -15.34 -6.03
C LEU A 58 -16.96 -14.66 -4.65
N THR A 59 -16.39 -13.46 -4.53
CA THR A 59 -16.43 -12.71 -3.27
C THR A 59 -17.85 -12.30 -2.87
N ILE A 60 -18.69 -11.88 -3.82
CA ILE A 60 -20.10 -11.55 -3.55
C ILE A 60 -20.86 -12.80 -3.09
N VAL A 61 -20.71 -13.91 -3.81
CA VAL A 61 -21.35 -15.18 -3.46
C VAL A 61 -20.89 -15.65 -2.07
N SER A 62 -19.59 -15.55 -1.76
CA SER A 62 -19.06 -15.89 -0.44
C SER A 62 -19.65 -15.00 0.67
N ILE A 63 -19.76 -13.70 0.47
CA ILE A 63 -20.37 -12.80 1.47
C ILE A 63 -21.86 -13.14 1.66
N LEU A 64 -22.61 -13.34 0.57
CA LEU A 64 -24.03 -13.69 0.65
C LEU A 64 -24.25 -15.01 1.37
N THR A 65 -23.48 -16.05 1.04
CA THR A 65 -23.57 -17.36 1.70
C THR A 65 -23.26 -17.27 3.19
N LEU A 66 -22.24 -16.50 3.59
CA LEU A 66 -21.93 -16.26 5.01
C LEU A 66 -23.07 -15.56 5.76
N ILE A 67 -23.72 -14.58 5.12
CA ILE A 67 -24.88 -13.89 5.71
C ILE A 67 -26.06 -14.84 5.87
N VAL A 68 -26.37 -15.63 4.84
CA VAL A 68 -27.47 -16.61 4.88
C VAL A 68 -27.24 -17.64 5.99
N ILE A 69 -26.03 -18.19 6.10
CA ILE A 69 -25.68 -19.16 7.15
C ILE A 69 -25.82 -18.52 8.54
N ASN A 70 -25.42 -17.25 8.70
CA ASN A 70 -25.56 -16.54 9.97
C ASN A 70 -27.03 -16.37 10.37
N VAL A 71 -27.91 -16.03 9.42
CA VAL A 71 -29.36 -15.90 9.67
C VAL A 71 -29.98 -17.26 10.03
N LEU A 72 -29.61 -18.33 9.33
CA LEU A 72 -30.10 -19.68 9.62
C LEU A 72 -29.63 -20.19 10.98
N THR A 73 -28.41 -19.86 11.39
CA THR A 73 -27.82 -20.29 12.66
C THR A 73 -28.20 -19.37 13.83
N TRP A 74 -28.87 -18.25 13.56
CA TRP A 74 -29.24 -17.24 14.55
C TRP A 74 -30.00 -17.81 15.76
N LYS A 75 -30.88 -18.79 15.51
CA LYS A 75 -31.69 -19.43 16.55
C LYS A 75 -30.85 -20.25 17.55
N ASN A 76 -29.69 -20.74 17.13
CA ASN A 76 -28.80 -21.57 17.96
C ASN A 76 -27.62 -20.77 18.54
N ASN A 77 -27.27 -19.64 17.93
CA ASN A 77 -26.17 -18.77 18.35
C ASN A 77 -26.54 -17.31 18.05
N GLU A 78 -26.82 -16.52 19.09
CA GLU A 78 -27.17 -15.09 18.99
C GLU A 78 -25.95 -14.19 18.70
N ASN A 79 -24.96 -14.70 17.97
CA ASN A 79 -23.71 -14.00 17.65
C ASN A 79 -23.52 -13.87 16.14
N ILE A 80 -23.12 -12.69 15.67
CA ILE A 80 -22.91 -12.37 14.24
C ILE A 80 -21.56 -12.93 13.76
N TRP A 81 -21.35 -14.24 13.84
CA TRP A 81 -20.04 -14.86 13.55
C TRP A 81 -19.57 -14.63 12.12
N SER A 82 -20.48 -14.36 11.17
CA SER A 82 -20.14 -14.02 9.79
C SER A 82 -19.32 -12.73 9.63
N LEU A 83 -19.28 -11.85 10.64
CA LEU A 83 -18.52 -10.61 10.57
C LEU A 83 -17.00 -10.86 10.44
N ILE A 84 -16.48 -11.90 11.10
CA ILE A 84 -15.04 -12.24 11.07
C ILE A 84 -14.58 -12.63 9.65
N PRO A 85 -15.21 -13.61 8.97
CA PRO A 85 -14.82 -13.95 7.60
C PRO A 85 -15.14 -12.84 6.60
N ILE A 86 -16.23 -12.07 6.78
CA ILE A 86 -16.52 -10.91 5.92
C ILE A 86 -15.42 -9.85 6.06
N GLY A 87 -15.01 -9.52 7.29
CA GLY A 87 -13.90 -8.60 7.55
C GLY A 87 -12.58 -9.06 6.90
N SER A 88 -12.33 -10.37 6.92
CA SER A 88 -11.15 -10.97 6.27
C SER A 88 -11.19 -10.83 4.74
N ILE A 89 -12.36 -11.04 4.12
CA ILE A 89 -12.56 -10.85 2.67
C ILE A 89 -12.37 -9.39 2.28
N LEU A 90 -12.90 -8.45 3.07
CA LEU A 90 -12.71 -7.02 2.85
C LEU A 90 -11.24 -6.62 2.96
N TYR A 91 -10.53 -7.14 3.97
CA TYR A 91 -9.11 -6.89 4.13
C TYR A 91 -8.27 -7.46 2.97
N PHE A 92 -8.61 -8.65 2.49
CA PHE A 92 -7.98 -9.24 1.30
C PHE A 92 -8.11 -8.32 0.07
N TRP A 93 -9.31 -7.79 -0.19
CA TRP A 93 -9.52 -6.83 -1.27
C TRP A 93 -8.72 -5.54 -1.09
N LEU A 94 -8.58 -5.06 0.15
CA LEU A 94 -7.74 -3.91 0.48
C LEU A 94 -6.27 -4.19 0.12
N ILE A 95 -5.73 -5.37 0.48
CA ILE A 95 -4.37 -5.78 0.11
C ILE A 95 -4.21 -5.87 -1.41
N VAL A 96 -5.14 -6.50 -2.12
CA VAL A 96 -5.05 -6.66 -3.58
C VAL A 96 -5.06 -5.29 -4.26
N ARG A 97 -5.99 -4.40 -3.88
CA ARG A 97 -6.15 -3.09 -4.51
C ARG A 97 -5.00 -2.13 -4.16
N TYR A 98 -4.66 -2.00 -2.89
CA TYR A 98 -3.68 -1.01 -2.42
C TYR A 98 -2.27 -1.57 -2.27
N GLY A 99 -2.12 -2.84 -1.90
CA GLY A 99 -0.81 -3.51 -1.81
C GLY A 99 -0.24 -3.83 -3.19
N VAL A 100 -0.96 -4.63 -3.97
CA VAL A 100 -0.44 -5.21 -5.23
C VAL A 100 -0.68 -4.29 -6.44
N LEU A 101 -1.91 -3.82 -6.63
CA LEU A 101 -2.29 -3.11 -7.87
C LEU A 101 -1.90 -1.63 -7.87
N SER A 102 -1.79 -1.02 -6.68
CA SER A 102 -1.49 0.41 -6.54
C SER A 102 -0.05 0.74 -6.94
N LYS A 103 0.10 1.85 -7.68
CA LYS A 103 1.39 2.48 -8.02
C LYS A 103 1.86 3.50 -6.97
N GLN A 104 1.13 3.64 -5.86
CA GLN A 104 1.44 4.61 -4.81
C GLN A 104 2.70 4.24 -4.01
N ASN A 105 3.22 5.23 -3.29
CA ASN A 105 4.37 5.11 -2.40
C ASN A 105 4.18 3.97 -1.39
N ILE A 106 5.24 3.22 -1.12
CA ILE A 106 5.18 2.07 -0.21
C ILE A 106 4.78 2.51 1.20
N ALA A 107 5.23 3.68 1.66
CA ALA A 107 4.78 4.30 2.92
C ALA A 107 3.25 4.38 3.01
N PHE A 108 2.61 4.87 1.94
CA PHE A 108 1.17 5.04 1.87
C PHE A 108 0.43 3.70 1.82
N LYS A 109 1.02 2.68 1.16
CA LYS A 109 0.49 1.31 1.19
C LYS A 109 0.48 0.76 2.61
N PHE A 110 1.61 0.82 3.31
CA PHE A 110 1.70 0.38 4.71
C PHE A 110 0.74 1.16 5.62
N PHE A 111 0.65 2.48 5.43
CA PHE A 111 -0.28 3.30 6.18
C PHE A 111 -1.73 2.83 6.02
N LEU A 112 -2.20 2.63 4.78
CA LEU A 112 -3.56 2.19 4.50
C LEU A 112 -3.82 0.75 4.98
N LEU A 113 -2.89 -0.18 4.73
CA LEU A 113 -3.06 -1.58 5.11
C LEU A 113 -3.09 -1.73 6.63
N THR A 114 -2.15 -1.12 7.36
CA THR A 114 -2.11 -1.22 8.82
C THR A 114 -3.31 -0.52 9.46
N THR A 115 -3.70 0.66 8.97
CA THR A 115 -4.89 1.35 9.47
C THR A 115 -6.14 0.52 9.23
N GLY A 116 -6.31 -0.04 8.02
CA GLY A 116 -7.45 -0.89 7.67
C GLY A 116 -7.52 -2.16 8.54
N LEU A 117 -6.38 -2.81 8.78
CA LEU A 117 -6.30 -3.99 9.65
C LEU A 117 -6.75 -3.66 11.07
N VAL A 118 -6.17 -2.61 11.65
CA VAL A 118 -6.50 -2.16 13.01
C VAL A 118 -7.98 -1.79 13.11
N LEU A 119 -8.54 -1.10 12.12
CA LEU A 119 -9.95 -0.69 12.11
C LEU A 119 -10.89 -1.91 12.07
N ILE A 120 -10.62 -2.90 11.20
CA ILE A 120 -11.42 -4.13 11.11
C ILE A 120 -11.33 -4.93 12.41
N LEU A 121 -10.13 -5.09 12.99
CA LEU A 121 -9.96 -5.86 14.23
C LEU A 121 -10.61 -5.18 15.43
N ASN A 122 -10.55 -3.85 15.52
CA ASN A 122 -11.26 -3.10 16.56
C ASN A 122 -12.78 -3.17 16.39
N LEU A 123 -13.29 -3.17 15.15
CA LEU A 123 -14.72 -3.37 14.89
C LEU A 123 -15.18 -4.77 15.30
N ILE A 124 -14.40 -5.81 14.97
CA ILE A 124 -14.68 -7.18 15.38
C ILE A 124 -14.67 -7.29 16.91
N ASP A 125 -13.68 -6.73 17.59
CA ASP A 125 -13.60 -6.73 19.07
C ASP A 125 -14.76 -5.96 19.71
N ARG A 126 -15.22 -4.86 19.10
CA ARG A 126 -16.39 -4.10 19.59
C ARG A 126 -17.68 -4.92 19.50
N VAL A 127 -17.87 -5.67 18.42
CA VAL A 127 -19.10 -6.44 18.15
C VAL A 127 -19.10 -7.78 18.90
N HIS A 128 -17.96 -8.47 18.95
CA HIS A 128 -17.83 -9.82 19.52
C HIS A 128 -17.25 -9.87 20.93
N GLY A 129 -16.60 -8.79 21.38
CA GLY A 129 -15.97 -8.75 22.70
C GLY A 129 -17.02 -8.96 23.79
N VAL A 130 -16.80 -9.97 24.62
CA VAL A 130 -17.50 -10.17 25.89
C VAL A 130 -17.23 -8.95 26.76
N ALA A 131 -18.21 -8.48 27.55
CA ALA A 131 -18.11 -7.23 28.32
C ALA A 131 -16.82 -7.09 29.16
N GLU A 132 -16.25 -8.22 29.59
CA GLU A 132 -15.02 -8.31 30.39
C GLU A 132 -13.72 -8.24 29.56
N THR A 133 -13.73 -8.71 28.31
CA THR A 133 -12.55 -8.74 27.43
C THR A 133 -12.57 -7.66 26.33
N ARG A 134 -13.62 -6.82 26.30
CA ARG A 134 -13.71 -5.68 25.37
C ARG A 134 -12.51 -4.75 25.53
N GLY A 135 -11.85 -4.48 24.41
CA GLY A 135 -10.69 -3.59 24.35
C GLY A 135 -9.39 -4.32 24.06
N TRP A 136 -9.35 -5.65 23.94
CA TRP A 136 -8.13 -6.39 23.63
C TRP A 136 -7.48 -5.90 22.32
N ALA A 137 -8.27 -5.64 21.29
CA ALA A 137 -7.76 -5.14 20.02
C ALA A 137 -7.21 -3.72 20.14
N LEU A 138 -7.83 -2.88 20.98
CA LEU A 138 -7.39 -1.51 21.20
C LEU A 138 -6.12 -1.45 22.07
N ASP A 139 -6.07 -2.27 23.12
CA ASP A 139 -5.02 -2.28 24.13
C ASP A 139 -3.73 -2.94 23.62
N TYR A 140 -3.84 -4.07 22.93
CA TYR A 140 -2.68 -4.87 22.50
C TYR A 140 -2.44 -4.81 21.01
N VAL A 141 -3.46 -5.13 20.21
CA VAL A 141 -3.29 -5.31 18.76
C VAL A 141 -2.95 -3.99 18.08
N THR A 142 -3.59 -2.90 18.48
CA THR A 142 -3.41 -1.59 17.85
C THR A 142 -1.97 -1.06 18.03
N PRO A 143 -1.42 -0.98 19.26
CA PRO A 143 -0.04 -0.50 19.42
C PRO A 143 0.99 -1.45 18.80
N LEU A 144 0.79 -2.77 18.91
CA LEU A 144 1.72 -3.75 18.34
C LEU A 144 1.70 -3.76 16.81
N ALA A 145 0.53 -3.59 16.18
CA ALA A 145 0.43 -3.48 14.73
C ALA A 145 1.14 -2.22 14.21
N PHE A 146 1.01 -1.09 14.90
CA PHE A 146 1.73 0.14 14.57
C PHE A 146 3.24 -0.01 14.78
N LEU A 147 3.67 -0.66 15.87
CA LEU A 147 5.07 -0.98 16.10
C LEU A 147 5.64 -1.85 14.97
N ALA A 148 4.94 -2.94 14.62
CA ALA A 148 5.35 -3.83 13.53
C ALA A 148 5.45 -3.10 12.19
N CYS A 149 4.51 -2.21 11.90
CA CYS A 149 4.55 -1.37 10.70
C CYS A 149 5.74 -0.42 10.70
N ASN A 150 6.03 0.23 11.82
CA ASN A 150 7.20 1.11 11.96
C ASN A 150 8.52 0.35 11.77
N LEU A 151 8.63 -0.85 12.32
CA LEU A 151 9.79 -1.72 12.09
C LEU A 151 9.91 -2.13 10.62
N ALA A 152 8.82 -2.56 9.98
CA ALA A 152 8.82 -2.93 8.57
C ALA A 152 9.25 -1.76 7.67
N ILE A 153 8.72 -0.55 7.92
CA ILE A 153 9.13 0.66 7.22
C ILE A 153 10.64 0.93 7.42
N SER A 154 11.12 0.81 8.65
CA SER A 154 12.54 1.05 8.97
C SER A 154 13.47 0.08 8.25
N VAL A 155 13.09 -1.20 8.20
CA VAL A 155 13.83 -2.23 7.45
C VAL A 155 13.83 -1.92 5.95
N ILE A 156 12.69 -1.47 5.39
CA ILE A 156 12.62 -1.10 3.97
C ILE A 156 13.52 0.10 3.66
N ILE A 157 13.55 1.10 4.53
CA ILE A 157 14.44 2.25 4.43
C ILE A 157 15.91 1.82 4.47
N TRP A 158 16.25 0.84 5.31
CA TRP A 158 17.61 0.31 5.38
C TRP A 158 17.99 -0.43 4.08
N VAL A 159 17.15 -1.36 3.64
CA VAL A 159 17.46 -2.26 2.52
C VAL A 159 17.41 -1.53 1.18
N ARG A 160 16.48 -0.59 1.01
CA ARG A 160 16.29 0.14 -0.26
C ARG A 160 16.87 1.54 -0.16
N LYS A 161 17.68 1.93 -1.15
CA LYS A 161 17.96 3.34 -1.43
C LYS A 161 16.69 4.02 -1.95
N ILE A 162 15.91 4.60 -1.04
CA ILE A 162 14.66 5.29 -1.36
C ILE A 162 14.99 6.73 -1.80
N ASN A 163 14.22 7.25 -2.76
CA ASN A 163 14.31 8.64 -3.17
C ASN A 163 13.98 9.56 -1.99
N TYR A 164 14.79 10.59 -1.80
CA TYR A 164 14.69 11.57 -0.72
C TYR A 164 13.27 12.14 -0.55
N ARG A 165 12.55 12.37 -1.67
CA ARG A 165 11.17 12.89 -1.66
C ARG A 165 10.18 11.98 -0.92
N ASP A 166 10.37 10.67 -0.96
CA ASP A 166 9.46 9.73 -0.30
C ASP A 166 9.81 9.54 1.18
N TYR A 167 11.05 9.83 1.57
CA TYR A 167 11.57 9.66 2.94
C TYR A 167 10.70 10.38 3.99
N ILE A 168 10.29 11.59 3.66
CA ILE A 168 9.46 12.44 4.52
C ILE A 168 8.09 11.80 4.78
N PHE A 169 7.49 11.14 3.79
CA PHE A 169 6.23 10.43 4.00
C PHE A 169 6.39 9.26 4.97
N TYR A 170 7.48 8.50 4.90
CA TYR A 170 7.75 7.42 5.87
C TYR A 170 7.94 7.97 7.29
N LEU A 171 8.71 9.06 7.45
CA LEU A 171 8.92 9.69 8.75
C LEU A 171 7.61 10.21 9.36
N ILE A 172 6.75 10.84 8.55
CA ILE A 172 5.43 11.28 8.98
C ILE A 172 4.58 10.07 9.40
N THR A 173 4.56 8.99 8.61
CA THR A 173 3.84 7.75 8.95
C THR A 173 4.31 7.19 10.30
N ILE A 174 5.62 7.08 10.53
CA ILE A 174 6.17 6.58 11.80
C ILE A 174 5.74 7.46 12.97
N LYS A 175 5.83 8.78 12.83
CA LYS A 175 5.40 9.75 13.85
C LYS A 175 3.92 9.61 14.17
N VAL A 176 3.06 9.59 13.15
CA VAL A 176 1.59 9.49 13.32
C VAL A 176 1.23 8.18 14.02
N PHE A 177 1.73 7.04 13.53
CA PHE A 177 1.44 5.73 14.10
C PHE A 177 1.99 5.55 15.52
N SER A 178 3.08 6.22 15.85
CA SER A 178 3.62 6.22 17.21
C SER A 178 2.84 7.11 18.17
N LEU A 179 2.27 8.22 17.71
CA LEU A 179 1.56 9.18 18.57
C LEU A 179 0.12 8.75 18.86
N ILE A 180 -0.56 8.10 17.92
CA ILE A 180 -1.94 7.62 18.13
C ILE A 180 -2.08 6.76 19.41
N PRO A 181 -1.30 5.68 19.63
CA PRO A 181 -1.48 4.82 20.80
C PRO A 181 -1.13 5.55 22.10
N ILE A 182 -0.17 6.48 22.11
CA ILE A 182 0.16 7.21 23.34
C ILE A 182 -0.89 8.25 23.71
N ILE A 183 -1.49 8.92 22.71
CA ILE A 183 -2.61 9.83 22.92
C ILE A 183 -3.82 9.06 23.45
N LEU A 184 -4.11 7.88 22.89
CA LEU A 184 -5.18 7.01 23.37
C LEU A 184 -4.94 6.51 24.81
N ALA A 185 -3.69 6.24 25.18
CA ALA A 185 -3.31 5.88 26.55
C ALA A 185 -3.47 7.06 27.52
N LEU A 186 -3.05 8.27 27.14
CA LEU A 186 -3.21 9.48 27.96
C LEU A 186 -4.68 9.87 28.14
N ALA A 187 -5.53 9.61 27.15
CA ALA A 187 -6.97 9.81 27.24
C ALA A 187 -7.69 8.78 28.14
N GLY A 188 -6.97 7.79 28.67
CA GLY A 188 -7.54 6.72 29.51
C GLY A 188 -8.42 5.73 28.77
N ILE A 189 -8.35 5.70 27.43
CA ILE A 189 -9.14 4.78 26.60
C ILE A 189 -8.48 3.39 26.56
N ILE A 190 -7.14 3.36 26.55
CA ILE A 190 -6.35 2.14 26.63
C ILE A 190 -6.13 1.77 28.11
N LYS A 191 -6.55 0.57 28.51
CA LYS A 191 -6.38 0.08 29.89
C LYS A 191 -4.97 -0.42 30.14
N VAL A 192 -4.33 -0.98 29.11
CA VAL A 192 -3.00 -1.60 29.21
C VAL A 192 -1.97 -0.72 28.53
N ILE A 193 -1.15 -0.04 29.33
CA ILE A 193 -0.30 1.07 28.84
C ILE A 193 1.01 0.58 28.20
N TRP A 194 1.53 -0.58 28.62
CA TRP A 194 2.86 -1.04 28.19
C TRP A 194 3.04 -1.19 26.66
N PRO A 195 2.05 -1.68 25.86
CA PRO A 195 2.21 -1.79 24.42
C PRO A 195 2.29 -0.42 23.74
N ALA A 196 1.53 0.56 24.24
CA ALA A 196 1.57 1.93 23.76
C ALA A 196 2.92 2.59 24.03
N VAL A 197 3.47 2.39 25.23
CA VAL A 197 4.81 2.88 25.59
C VAL A 197 5.90 2.20 24.76
N ALA A 198 5.80 0.88 24.52
CA ALA A 198 6.73 0.15 23.67
C ALA A 198 6.72 0.66 22.22
N ALA A 199 5.54 0.90 21.65
CA ALA A 199 5.39 1.45 20.30
C ALA A 199 6.01 2.85 20.19
N PHE A 200 5.83 3.69 21.22
CA PHE A 200 6.40 5.03 21.26
C PHE A 200 7.93 5.02 21.45
N GLY A 201 8.44 4.19 22.36
CA GLY A 201 9.87 4.02 22.57
C GLY A 201 10.57 3.50 21.32
N ALA A 202 9.98 2.53 20.61
CA ALA A 202 10.50 2.03 19.35
C ALA A 202 10.60 3.14 18.28
N ALA A 203 9.61 4.01 18.18
CA ALA A 203 9.64 5.12 17.23
C ALA A 203 10.73 6.15 17.54
N ILE A 204 10.94 6.48 18.81
CA ILE A 204 12.05 7.35 19.24
C ILE A 204 13.38 6.70 18.87
N PHE A 205 13.53 5.40 19.15
CA PHE A 205 14.74 4.66 18.82
C PHE A 205 15.03 4.66 17.32
N ILE A 206 14.01 4.41 16.48
CA ILE A 206 14.11 4.49 15.02
C ILE A 206 14.54 5.90 14.57
N LEU A 207 13.97 6.95 15.17
CA LEU A 207 14.29 8.33 14.82
C LEU A 207 15.74 8.68 15.18
N LEU A 208 16.19 8.29 16.38
CA LEU A 208 17.58 8.44 16.81
C LEU A 208 18.53 7.66 15.89
N PHE A 209 18.16 6.43 15.54
CA PHE A 209 18.91 5.60 14.62
C PHE A 209 19.12 6.29 13.27
N ILE A 210 18.05 6.86 12.70
CA ILE A 210 18.11 7.60 11.43
C ILE A 210 19.00 8.84 11.55
N ILE A 211 18.90 9.61 12.64
CA ILE A 211 19.74 10.81 12.86
C ILE A 211 21.22 10.44 12.92
N PHE A 212 21.57 9.37 13.64
CA PHE A 212 22.95 8.97 13.85
C PHE A 212 23.60 8.39 12.59
N PHE A 213 22.89 7.53 11.86
CA PHE A 213 23.42 6.85 10.68
C PHE A 213 23.29 7.66 9.38
N PHE A 214 22.34 8.59 9.27
CA PHE A 214 22.09 9.38 8.05
C PHE A 214 22.17 10.91 8.24
N PRO A 215 23.23 11.47 8.85
CA PRO A 215 23.31 12.89 9.19
C PRO A 215 23.38 13.84 7.98
N ARG A 216 23.95 13.38 6.84
CA ARG A 216 24.09 14.20 5.63
C ARG A 216 22.75 14.41 4.90
N SER A 217 21.93 13.37 4.84
CA SER A 217 20.62 13.41 4.17
C SER A 217 19.64 14.39 4.85
N ILE A 218 19.71 14.49 6.18
CA ILE A 218 18.84 15.39 6.97
C ILE A 218 19.26 16.86 6.80
N LYS A 219 20.56 17.15 6.80
CA LYS A 219 21.08 18.51 6.60
C LYS A 219 20.69 19.06 5.22
N ASP A 220 20.81 18.25 4.18
CA ASP A 220 20.42 18.65 2.83
C ASP A 220 18.90 18.82 2.69
N GLU A 221 18.08 18.03 3.39
CA GLU A 221 16.62 18.19 3.42
C GLU A 221 16.17 19.48 4.12
N ILE A 222 16.74 19.78 5.29
CA ILE A 222 16.44 21.01 6.02
C ILE A 222 16.87 22.21 5.18
N LYS A 223 18.08 22.17 4.62
CA LYS A 223 18.61 23.26 3.80
C LYS A 223 17.75 23.52 2.55
N LYS A 224 17.33 22.45 1.86
CA LYS A 224 16.51 22.54 0.64
C LYS A 224 15.07 22.97 0.89
N ARG A 225 14.48 22.66 2.05
CA ARG A 225 13.09 23.04 2.38
C ARG A 225 12.98 24.40 3.09
N PHE A 226 13.96 24.74 3.90
CA PHE A 226 14.00 26.04 4.58
C PHE A 226 14.79 27.10 3.81
N HIS A 227 15.29 26.79 2.59
CA HIS A 227 16.09 27.69 1.75
C HIS A 227 17.21 28.40 2.53
N LEU A 228 17.90 27.64 3.40
CA LEU A 228 19.04 28.10 4.20
C LEU A 228 20.38 27.85 3.49
#